data_AF-A0A7W6RST8-F1
#
_entry.id   AF-A0A7W6RST8-F1
#
_cell.length_a   1.000
_cell.length_b   1.000
_cell.length_c   1.000
_cell.angle_alpha   90.00
_cell.angle_beta   90.00
_cell.angle_gamma   90.00
#
_symmetry.space_group_name_H-M   'P 1'
#
loop_
_entity.id
_entity.type
_entity.pdbx_description
1 polymer ?
#
loop_
_entity_poly.entity_id
_entity_poly.type
_entity_poly.pdbx_seq_one_letter_code
_entity_poly.pdbx_strand_id
1 'polypeptide(L)' 'SGKIMRRILRKIAEDDFGALGDTSTLADPAVVDDLIANRQNKVTA' A
#
# COMPACT_ATOMS: atom_id res chain seq x y z
N SER A 1 -4.52 9.39 15.01
CA SER A 1 -4.29 10.56 14.12
C SER A 1 -5.11 10.52 12.83
N GLY A 2 -5.58 9.36 12.33
CA GLY A 2 -6.51 9.32 11.18
C GLY A 2 -5.91 9.83 9.86
N LYS A 3 -4.59 9.99 9.78
CA LYS A 3 -3.90 10.50 8.59
C LYS A 3 -3.88 9.44 7.49
N ILE A 4 -4.32 9.81 6.30
CA ILE A 4 -4.25 8.97 5.10
C ILE A 4 -2.79 8.84 4.66
N MET A 5 -2.26 7.61 4.61
CA MET A 5 -0.88 7.31 4.24
C MET A 5 -0.69 7.30 2.72
N ARG A 6 -0.84 8.47 2.08
CA ARG A 6 -0.73 8.64 0.61
C ARG A 6 0.60 8.17 0.02
N ARG A 7 1.67 8.12 0.82
CA ARG A 7 2.98 7.57 0.40
C ARG A 7 2.86 6.08 0.04
N ILE A 8 2.22 5.29 0.91
CA ILE A 8 2.03 3.84 0.72
C ILE A 8 1.15 3.58 -0.50
N LEU A 9 0.02 4.29 -0.61
CA LEU A 9 -0.89 4.16 -1.76
C LEU A 9 -0.21 4.41 -3.10
N ARG A 10 0.67 5.43 -3.16
CA ARG A 10 1.45 5.73 -4.37
C ARG A 10 2.41 4.61 -4.72
N LYS A 11 3.12 4.07 -3.73
CA LYS A 11 4.04 2.94 -3.94
C LYS A 11 3.35 1.67 -4.39
N ILE A 12 2.16 1.39 -3.87
CA ILE A 12 1.32 0.29 -4.35
C ILE A 12 0.90 0.52 -5.81
N ALA A 13 0.57 1.76 -6.20
CA ALA A 13 0.22 2.10 -7.57
C ALA A 13 1.43 2.08 -8.54
N GLU A 14 2.65 2.30 -8.03
CA GLU A 14 3.91 2.21 -8.79
C GLU A 14 4.42 0.76 -8.95
N ASP A 15 3.73 -0.24 -8.39
CA ASP A 15 4.20 -1.63 -8.28
C ASP A 15 5.56 -1.80 -7.55
N ASP A 16 5.95 -0.82 -6.73
CA ASP A 16 7.20 -0.78 -5.96
C ASP A 16 6.96 -1.11 -4.48
N PHE A 17 6.76 -2.40 -4.19
CA PHE A 17 6.46 -2.87 -2.83
C PHE A 17 7.68 -2.94 -1.90
N GLY A 18 8.90 -2.96 -2.47
CA GLY A 18 10.14 -2.94 -1.69
C GLY A 18 10.39 -1.61 -0.97
N ALA A 19 9.83 -0.52 -1.48
CA ALA A 19 9.98 0.83 -0.93
C ALA A 19 8.83 1.28 0.01
N LEU A 20 8.00 0.34 0.48
CA LEU A 20 6.90 0.65 1.40
C LEU A 20 7.39 1.16 2.76
N GLY A 21 8.56 0.71 3.21
CA GLY A 21 9.12 1.06 4.51
C GLY A 21 8.33 0.44 5.67
N ASP A 22 8.48 1.00 6.88
CA ASP A 22 7.85 0.47 8.08
C ASP A 22 6.34 0.77 8.13
N THR A 23 5.54 -0.29 8.23
CA THR A 23 4.07 -0.28 8.35
C THR A 23 3.59 -0.55 9.78
N SER A 24 4.48 -0.80 10.74
CA SER A 24 4.15 -1.10 12.14
C SER A 24 3.40 0.03 12.86
N THR A 25 3.49 1.25 12.33
CA THR A 25 2.77 2.44 12.84
C THR A 25 1.32 2.55 12.36
N LEU A 26 0.89 1.69 11.42
CA LEU A 26 -0.50 1.57 11.04
C LEU A 26 -1.29 0.91 12.16
N ALA A 27 -2.54 1.34 12.35
CA ALA A 27 -3.44 0.70 13.31
C ALA A 27 -3.69 -0.77 12.94
N ASP A 28 -3.67 -1.08 11.65
CA ASP A 28 -3.70 -2.43 11.12
C ASP A 28 -2.73 -2.50 9.92
N PRO A 29 -1.58 -3.17 10.05
CA PRO A 29 -0.63 -3.35 8.95
C PRO A 29 -1.16 -4.26 7.83
N ALA A 30 -2.10 -5.16 8.10
CA ALA A 30 -2.61 -6.14 7.12
C ALA A 30 -3.35 -5.46 5.95
N VAL A 31 -3.87 -4.24 6.16
CA VAL A 31 -4.52 -3.45 5.11
C VAL A 31 -3.61 -3.18 3.92
N VAL A 32 -2.28 -3.23 4.09
CA VAL A 32 -1.33 -3.04 2.99
C VAL A 32 -1.43 -4.18 1.99
N ASP A 33 -1.52 -5.41 2.48
CA ASP A 33 -1.66 -6.60 1.65
C ASP A 33 -3.00 -6.57 0.90
N ASP A 34 -4.08 -6.18 1.58
CA ASP A 34 -5.40 -6.01 0.95
C ASP A 34 -5.39 -4.97 -0.16
N LEU A 35 -4.70 -3.83 0.06
CA LEU A 35 -4.57 -2.78 -0.94
C LEU A 35 -3.76 -3.25 -2.16
N ILE A 36 -2.69 -4.02 -1.95
CA ILE A 36 -1.90 -4.62 -3.04
C ILE A 36 -2.73 -5.62 -3.83
N ALA A 37 -3.47 -6.48 -3.13
CA ALA A 37 -4.30 -7.53 -3.69
C ALA A 37 -5.51 -6.97 -4.46
N ASN A 38 -6.05 -5.82 -4.07
CA ASN A 38 -7.25 -5.23 -4.69
C ASN A 38 -6.98 -3.99 -5.55
N ARG A 39 -5.70 -3.66 -5.81
CA ARG A 39 -5.37 -2.53 -6.69
C ARG A 39 -5.98 -2.71 -8.08
N GLN A 40 -6.58 -1.65 -8.59
CA GLN A 40 -7.29 -1.66 -9.89
C GLN A 40 -6.34 -1.46 -11.07
N ASN A 41 -5.18 -0.87 -10.84
CA ASN A 41 -4.18 -0.57 -11.86
C ASN A 41 -3.25 -1.76 -12.15
N LYS A 42 -3.68 -3.00 -11.85
CA LYS A 42 -2.87 -4.18 -12.18
C LYS A 42 -2.70 -4.24 -13.69
N VAL A 43 -1.45 -4.39 -14.13
CA VAL A 43 -1.16 -4.78 -15.51
C VAL A 43 -1.64 -6.22 -15.66
N THR A 44 -2.89 -6.40 -16.07
CA THR A 44 -3.38 -7.68 -16.59
C THR A 44 -2.60 -7.99 -17.85
N ALA A 45 -1.85 -9.10 -17.82
CA ALA A 45 -1.24 -9.70 -18.99
C ALA A 45 -2.30 -10.17 -20.00
#